data_AF-Q6AJS2-F1
#
_entry.id   AF-Q6AJS2-F1
#
_cell.length_a   1.000
_cell.length_b   1.000
_cell.length_c   1.000
_cell.angle_alpha   90.00
_cell.angle_beta   90.00
_cell.angle_gamma   90.00
#
_symmetry.space_group_name_H-M   'P 1'
#
loop_
_entity.id
_entity.type
_entity.pdbx_description
1 polymer ?
#
loop_
_entity_poly.entity_id
_entity_poly.type
_entity_poly.pdbx_seq_one_letter_code
_entity_poly.pdbx_strand_id
1 'polypeptide(L)'
;MTPMQSYFLLLASSVILCIFSIIWLMRTKKSKINLVSQLAKTQHDLEEIQQQHNNTKEQLEELSSFQKNMTEAKLTTRLQAPRVQAQEKKNSHIPEKYQYIDSLNKKGMPPEEIASLLSISLAEAQQLVALTKIANKRAITSKEKI
;
A
#
# COMPACT_ATOMS: atom_id res chain seq x y z
N MET A 1 -84.17 -31.61 -23.67
CA MET A 1 -82.81 -31.94 -23.20
C MET A 1 -82.86 -33.32 -22.61
N THR A 2 -82.04 -34.25 -23.10
CA THR A 2 -82.00 -35.63 -22.57
C THR A 2 -81.14 -35.66 -21.30
N PRO A 3 -81.49 -36.48 -20.29
CA PRO A 3 -80.72 -36.56 -19.04
C PRO A 3 -79.24 -36.92 -19.27
N MET A 4 -78.92 -37.57 -20.38
CA MET A 4 -77.54 -37.84 -20.80
C MET A 4 -76.71 -36.56 -21.02
N GLN A 5 -77.29 -35.50 -21.60
CA GLN A 5 -76.57 -34.24 -21.86
C GLN A 5 -76.18 -33.52 -20.55
N SER A 6 -77.01 -33.61 -19.50
CA SER A 6 -76.69 -33.01 -18.20
C SER A 6 -75.48 -33.67 -17.52
N TYR A 7 -75.31 -34.99 -17.65
CA TYR A 7 -74.15 -35.68 -17.06
C TYR A 7 -72.84 -35.31 -17.76
N PHE A 8 -72.84 -35.17 -19.09
CA PHE A 8 -71.65 -34.72 -19.82
C PHE A 8 -71.22 -33.30 -19.45
N LEU A 9 -72.18 -32.38 -19.24
CA LEU A 9 -71.87 -31.01 -18.79
C LEU A 9 -71.30 -30.97 -17.36
N LEU A 10 -71.79 -31.83 -16.46
CA LEU A 10 -71.26 -31.95 -15.10
C LEU A 10 -69.84 -32.54 -15.07
N LEU A 11 -69.57 -33.55 -15.88
CA LEU A 11 -68.22 -34.12 -15.99
C LEU A 11 -67.25 -33.11 -16.60
N ALA A 12 -67.66 -32.40 -17.65
CA ALA A 12 -66.83 -31.38 -18.29
C ALA A 12 -66.49 -30.24 -17.32
N SER A 13 -67.45 -29.73 -16.54
CA SER A 13 -67.20 -28.66 -15.57
C SER A 13 -66.29 -29.12 -14.42
N SER A 14 -66.45 -30.36 -13.94
CA SER A 14 -65.56 -30.95 -12.93
C SER A 14 -64.11 -31.03 -13.42
N VAL A 15 -63.90 -31.48 -14.67
CA VAL A 15 -62.54 -31.56 -15.25
C VAL A 15 -61.92 -30.18 -15.39
N ILE A 16 -62.70 -29.19 -15.83
CA ILE A 16 -62.22 -27.80 -15.96
C ILE A 16 -61.82 -27.23 -14.59
N LEU A 17 -62.61 -27.48 -13.54
CA LEU A 17 -62.28 -27.05 -12.17
C LEU A 17 -61.01 -27.73 -11.64
N CYS A 18 -60.80 -29.02 -11.93
CA CYS A 18 -59.56 -29.72 -11.57
C CYS A 18 -58.34 -29.10 -12.26
N ILE A 19 -58.43 -28.80 -13.57
CA ILE A 19 -57.34 -28.17 -14.32
C ILE A 19 -57.04 -26.77 -13.75
N PHE A 20 -58.07 -25.97 -13.46
CA PHE A 20 -57.89 -24.65 -12.84
C PHE A 20 -57.19 -24.72 -11.48
N SER A 21 -57.56 -25.70 -10.65
CA SER A 21 -56.94 -25.93 -9.33
C SER A 21 -55.44 -26.26 -9.45
N ILE A 22 -55.08 -27.12 -10.41
CA ILE A 22 -53.67 -27.49 -10.67
C ILE A 22 -52.87 -26.26 -11.12
N ILE A 23 -53.40 -25.47 -12.07
CA ILE A 23 -52.75 -24.25 -12.56
C ILE A 23 -52.54 -23.24 -11.41
N TRP A 24 -53.53 -23.09 -10.53
CA TRP A 24 -53.42 -22.22 -9.35
C TRP A 24 -52.32 -22.71 -8.39
N LEU A 25 -52.30 -24.01 -8.08
CA LEU A 25 -51.26 -24.60 -7.23
C LEU A 25 -49.85 -24.41 -7.81
N MET A 26 -49.67 -24.54 -9.12
CA MET A 26 -48.39 -24.28 -9.77
C MET A 26 -47.97 -22.81 -9.69
N ARG A 27 -48.91 -21.88 -9.92
CA ARG A 27 -48.64 -20.44 -9.82
C ARG A 27 -48.20 -20.02 -8.42
N THR A 28 -48.88 -20.53 -7.38
CA THR A 28 -48.54 -20.19 -5.99
C THR A 28 -47.16 -20.73 -5.58
N LYS A 29 -46.80 -21.94 -6.02
CA LYS A 29 -45.46 -22.49 -5.79
C LYS A 29 -44.36 -21.67 -6.48
N LYS A 30 -44.59 -21.25 -7.73
CA LYS A 30 -43.62 -20.45 -8.48
C LYS A 30 -43.33 -19.10 -7.81
N SER A 31 -44.36 -18.44 -7.26
CA SER A 31 -44.18 -17.19 -6.52
C SER A 31 -43.35 -17.36 -5.24
N LYS A 32 -43.56 -18.45 -4.50
CA LYS A 32 -42.78 -18.75 -3.28
C LYS A 32 -41.29 -18.97 -3.60
N ILE A 33 -40.99 -19.72 -4.66
CA ILE A 33 -39.61 -19.97 -5.08
C ILE A 33 -38.92 -18.66 -5.49
N ASN A 34 -39.63 -17.78 -6.20
CA ASN A 34 -39.08 -16.50 -6.61
C ASN A 34 -38.80 -15.59 -5.39
N LEU A 35 -39.69 -15.56 -4.39
CA LEU A 35 -39.48 -14.81 -3.15
C LEU A 35 -38.30 -15.34 -2.34
N VAL A 36 -38.15 -16.66 -2.23
CA VAL A 36 -37.01 -17.27 -1.53
C VAL A 36 -35.71 -16.97 -2.25
N SER A 37 -35.71 -17.00 -3.60
CA SER A 37 -34.53 -16.62 -4.38
C SER A 37 -34.20 -15.14 -4.23
N GLN A 38 -35.19 -14.26 -4.17
CA GLN A 38 -34.98 -12.83 -3.91
C GLN A 38 -34.42 -12.59 -2.51
N LEU A 39 -34.95 -13.25 -1.49
CA LEU A 39 -34.43 -13.16 -0.12
C LEU A 39 -32.97 -13.62 -0.05
N ALA A 40 -32.64 -14.75 -0.68
CA ALA A 40 -31.27 -15.26 -0.73
C ALA A 40 -30.32 -14.28 -1.43
N LYS A 41 -30.76 -13.64 -2.52
CA LYS A 41 -29.98 -12.60 -3.22
C LYS A 41 -29.78 -11.37 -2.34
N THR A 42 -30.84 -10.84 -1.74
CA THR A 42 -30.73 -9.67 -0.87
C THR A 42 -29.88 -9.94 0.36
N GLN A 43 -29.90 -11.16 0.89
CA GLN A 43 -29.07 -11.54 2.02
C GLN A 43 -27.60 -11.63 1.61
N HIS A 44 -27.31 -12.23 0.45
CA HIS A 44 -25.97 -12.26 -0.12
C HIS A 44 -25.45 -10.84 -0.39
N ASP A 45 -26.27 -9.96 -0.96
CA ASP A 45 -25.90 -8.57 -1.24
C ASP A 45 -25.60 -7.79 0.04
N LEU A 46 -26.39 -8.02 1.11
CA LEU A 46 -26.12 -7.42 2.43
C LEU A 46 -24.81 -7.90 3.04
N GLU A 47 -24.52 -9.20 2.95
CA GLU A 47 -23.26 -9.78 3.43
C GLU A 47 -22.07 -9.21 2.65
N GLU A 48 -22.19 -9.06 1.33
CA GLU A 48 -21.15 -8.47 0.48
C GLU A 48 -20.92 -6.98 0.82
N ILE A 49 -21.99 -6.19 0.94
CA ILE A 49 -21.90 -4.78 1.32
C ILE A 49 -21.28 -4.63 2.71
N GLN A 50 -21.66 -5.48 3.67
CA GLN A 50 -21.11 -5.45 5.02
C GLN A 50 -19.63 -5.81 5.02
N GLN A 51 -19.21 -6.78 4.21
CA GLN A 51 -17.81 -7.13 4.04
C GLN A 51 -17.02 -5.99 3.40
N GLN A 52 -17.54 -5.34 2.36
CA GLN A 52 -16.90 -4.17 1.74
C GLN A 52 -16.75 -3.00 2.71
N HIS A 53 -17.77 -2.75 3.54
CA HIS A 53 -17.72 -1.71 4.56
C HIS A 53 -16.66 -2.01 5.63
N ASN A 54 -16.55 -3.26 6.09
CA ASN A 54 -15.52 -3.68 7.04
C ASN A 54 -14.12 -3.52 6.45
N ASN A 55 -13.91 -3.98 5.21
CA ASN A 55 -12.61 -3.84 4.54
C ASN A 55 -12.21 -2.37 4.37
N THR A 56 -13.15 -1.51 4.01
CA THR A 56 -12.88 -0.06 3.85
C THR A 56 -12.59 0.59 5.20
N LYS A 57 -13.29 0.16 6.26
CA LYS A 57 -13.02 0.63 7.63
C LYS A 57 -11.63 0.23 8.11
N GLU A 58 -11.22 -1.02 7.88
CA GLU A 58 -9.87 -1.50 8.21
C GLU A 58 -8.79 -0.70 7.48
N GLN A 59 -8.97 -0.43 6.18
CA GLN A 59 -8.05 0.41 5.40
C GLN A 59 -7.97 1.84 5.94
N LEU A 60 -9.10 2.41 6.36
CA LEU A 60 -9.13 3.76 6.94
C LEU A 60 -8.42 3.80 8.29
N GLU A 61 -8.60 2.79 9.13
CA GLU A 61 -7.90 2.65 10.41
C GLU A 61 -6.38 2.52 10.19
N GLU A 62 -5.95 1.70 9.22
CA GLU A 62 -4.54 1.57 8.85
C GLU A 62 -3.94 2.91 8.39
N LEU A 63 -4.61 3.61 7.48
CA LEU A 63 -4.19 4.93 7.00
C LEU A 63 -4.11 5.96 8.13
N SER A 64 -5.08 5.95 9.05
CA SER A 64 -5.09 6.86 10.20
C SER A 64 -3.90 6.59 11.13
N SER A 65 -3.56 5.31 11.35
CA SER A 65 -2.41 4.91 12.16
C SER A 65 -1.10 5.30 11.50
N PHE A 66 -1.00 5.12 10.18
CA PHE A 66 0.15 5.55 9.39
C PHE A 66 0.35 7.06 9.45
N GLN A 67 -0.72 7.84 9.28
CA GLN A 67 -0.67 9.30 9.36
C GLN A 67 -0.24 9.77 10.76
N LYS A 68 -0.71 9.12 11.82
CA LYS A 68 -0.28 9.39 13.19
C LYS A 68 1.22 9.14 13.37
N ASN A 69 1.70 7.97 12.95
CA ASN A 69 3.12 7.60 13.00
C ASN A 69 3.99 8.57 12.18
N MET A 70 3.53 8.98 11.00
CA MET A 70 4.23 9.95 10.15
C MET A 70 4.30 11.33 10.81
N THR A 71 3.22 11.75 11.48
CA THR A 71 3.18 13.03 12.21
C THR A 71 4.14 13.02 13.38
N GLU A 72 4.20 11.91 14.12
CA GLU A 72 5.14 11.69 15.22
C GLU A 72 6.59 11.70 14.72
N ALA A 73 6.89 10.96 13.65
CA ALA A 73 8.22 10.95 13.03
C ALA A 73 8.64 12.33 12.49
N LYS A 74 7.69 13.11 11.98
CA LYS A 74 7.94 14.49 11.53
C LYS A 74 8.27 15.41 12.70
N LEU A 75 7.62 15.23 13.85
CA LEU A 75 7.92 15.98 15.07
C LEU A 75 9.32 15.64 15.59
N THR A 76 9.67 14.36 15.69
CA THR A 76 11.01 13.94 16.14
C THR A 76 12.10 14.45 15.19
N THR A 77 11.88 14.38 13.88
CA THR A 77 12.82 14.92 12.88
C THR A 77 12.94 16.44 12.99
N ARG A 78 11.84 17.17 13.19
CA ARG A 78 11.87 18.63 13.39
C ARG A 78 12.62 19.03 14.66
N LEU A 79 12.55 18.23 15.72
CA LEU A 79 13.31 18.48 16.96
C LEU A 79 14.80 18.15 16.80
N GLN A 80 15.16 17.24 15.90
CA GLN A 80 16.56 16.89 15.60
C GLN A 80 17.19 17.81 14.54
N ALA A 81 16.40 18.39 13.63
CA ALA A 81 16.87 19.25 12.54
C ALA A 81 17.75 20.44 13.00
N PRO A 82 17.48 21.15 14.11
CA PRO A 82 18.34 22.23 14.60
C PRO A 82 19.77 21.76 14.92
N ARG A 83 19.91 20.51 15.39
CA ARG A 83 21.21 19.93 15.77
C ARG A 83 22.05 19.62 14.53
N VAL A 84 21.41 19.11 13.47
CA VAL A 84 22.05 18.84 12.17
C VAL A 84 22.45 20.14 11.48
N GLN A 85 21.57 21.14 11.44
CA GLN A 85 21.88 22.44 10.83
C GLN A 85 22.97 23.22 11.59
N ALA A 86 23.01 23.09 12.92
CA ALA A 86 24.09 23.68 13.73
C ALA A 86 25.43 22.94 13.53
N GLN A 87 25.42 21.62 13.28
CA GLN A 87 26.62 20.86 12.91
C GLN A 87 27.10 21.17 11.49
N GLU A 88 26.21 21.33 10.51
CA GLU A 88 26.59 21.71 9.14
C GLU A 88 27.27 23.09 9.09
N LYS A 89 26.80 24.06 9.89
CA LYS A 89 27.46 25.37 10.00
C LYS A 89 28.80 25.35 10.75
N LYS A 90 29.02 24.40 11.67
CA LYS A 90 30.29 24.27 12.40
C LYS A 90 31.34 23.41 11.68
N ASN A 91 30.95 22.52 10.75
CA ASN A 91 31.84 21.53 10.13
C ASN A 91 32.03 21.69 8.61
N SER A 92 31.99 22.91 8.08
CA SER A 92 32.45 23.19 6.71
C SER A 92 33.98 22.99 6.54
N HIS A 93 34.72 22.91 7.66
CA HIS A 93 36.13 22.55 7.59
C HIS A 93 36.27 21.04 7.37
N ILE A 94 36.68 20.67 6.15
CA ILE A 94 37.22 19.34 5.86
C ILE A 94 38.25 19.03 6.96
N PRO A 95 38.11 17.94 7.72
CA PRO A 95 39.02 17.67 8.83
C PRO A 95 40.47 17.63 8.32
N GLU A 96 41.39 18.23 9.07
CA GLU A 96 42.78 18.46 8.62
C GLU A 96 43.47 17.18 8.10
N LYS A 97 43.14 16.03 8.70
CA LYS A 97 43.61 14.70 8.26
C LYS A 97 43.30 14.43 6.77
N TYR A 98 42.12 14.81 6.29
CA TYR A 98 41.74 14.62 4.88
C TYR A 98 42.40 15.62 3.96
N GLN A 99 42.63 16.86 4.41
CA GLN A 99 43.36 17.85 3.63
C GLN A 99 44.81 17.42 3.42
N TYR A 100 45.43 16.87 4.47
CA TYR A 100 46.78 16.35 4.40
C TYR A 100 46.87 15.17 3.43
N ILE A 101 45.96 14.21 3.51
CA ILE A 101 45.92 13.05 2.60
C ILE A 101 45.62 13.48 1.15
N ASP A 102 44.74 14.45 0.94
CA ASP A 102 44.49 15.03 -0.38
C ASP A 102 45.76 15.68 -0.96
N SER A 103 46.54 16.38 -0.13
CA SER A 103 47.82 16.97 -0.55
C SER A 103 48.87 15.93 -0.93
N LEU A 104 48.94 14.80 -0.20
CA LEU A 104 49.85 13.70 -0.51
C LEU A 104 49.45 12.98 -1.79
N ASN A 105 48.15 12.72 -1.97
CA ASN A 105 47.60 12.11 -3.17
C ASN A 105 47.81 13.01 -4.41
N LYS A 106 47.64 14.34 -4.28
CA LYS A 106 47.94 15.31 -5.35
C LYS A 106 49.42 15.37 -5.73
N LYS A 107 50.32 15.02 -4.81
CA LYS A 107 51.77 14.87 -5.07
C LYS A 107 52.13 13.53 -5.72
N GLY A 108 51.14 12.69 -6.05
CA GLY A 108 51.35 11.40 -6.69
C GLY A 108 51.77 10.28 -5.74
N MET A 109 51.64 10.47 -4.43
CA MET A 109 52.01 9.46 -3.44
C MET A 109 51.01 8.30 -3.45
N PRO A 110 51.47 7.05 -3.64
CA PRO A 110 50.58 5.89 -3.68
C PRO A 110 50.06 5.52 -2.27
N PRO A 111 48.90 4.84 -2.16
CA PRO A 111 48.28 4.50 -0.87
C PRO A 111 49.19 3.72 0.09
N GLU A 112 50.12 2.92 -0.44
CA GLU A 112 51.09 2.13 0.32
C GLU A 112 52.10 3.01 1.06
N GLU A 113 52.55 4.09 0.41
CA GLU A 113 53.44 5.09 1.02
C GLU A 113 52.69 5.96 2.03
N ILE A 114 51.43 6.32 1.74
CA ILE A 114 50.58 7.06 2.67
C ILE A 114 50.33 6.23 3.94
N ALA A 115 50.07 4.93 3.80
CA ALA A 115 49.88 4.01 4.93
C ALA A 115 51.11 3.97 5.84
N SER A 116 52.30 3.89 5.22
CA SER A 116 53.58 3.87 5.92
C SER A 116 53.88 5.20 6.61
N LEU A 117 53.65 6.33 5.93
CA LEU A 117 53.89 7.68 6.44
C LEU A 117 52.98 8.03 7.63
N LEU A 118 51.71 7.63 7.55
CA LEU A 118 50.72 7.91 8.60
C LEU A 118 50.63 6.81 9.66
N SER A 119 51.42 5.74 9.55
CA SER A 119 51.35 4.57 10.44
C SER A 119 49.94 3.99 10.55
N ILE A 120 49.22 3.91 9.42
CA ILE A 120 47.87 3.34 9.31
C ILE A 120 47.87 2.09 8.42
N SER A 121 46.78 1.32 8.46
CA SER A 121 46.64 0.17 7.57
C SER A 121 46.50 0.58 6.10
N LEU A 122 46.93 -0.29 5.18
CA LEU A 122 46.76 -0.07 3.74
C LEU A 122 45.29 0.12 3.35
N ALA A 123 44.39 -0.67 3.96
CA ALA A 123 42.96 -0.56 3.74
C ALA A 123 42.41 0.82 4.16
N GLU A 124 42.88 1.35 5.29
CA GLU A 124 42.50 2.69 5.75
C GLU A 124 43.03 3.77 4.81
N ALA A 125 44.28 3.66 4.34
CA ALA A 125 44.85 4.61 3.39
C ALA A 125 44.08 4.63 2.06
N GLN A 126 43.71 3.46 1.53
CA GLN A 126 42.89 3.35 0.31
C GLN A 126 41.51 3.98 0.49
N GLN A 127 40.85 3.74 1.63
CA GLN A 127 39.56 4.35 1.94
C GLN A 127 39.67 5.88 2.04
N LEU A 128 40.71 6.40 2.71
CA LEU A 128 40.91 7.85 2.84
C LEU A 128 41.19 8.51 1.48
N VAL A 129 41.97 7.87 0.60
CA VAL A 129 42.19 8.34 -0.77
C VAL A 129 40.92 8.30 -1.62
N ALA A 130 40.05 7.29 -1.45
CA ALA A 130 38.77 7.24 -2.13
C ALA A 130 37.82 8.36 -1.66
N LEU A 131 37.79 8.61 -0.35
CA LEU A 131 36.96 9.66 0.25
C LEU A 131 37.39 11.07 -0.17
N THR A 132 38.69 11.35 -0.28
CA THR A 132 39.18 12.66 -0.77
C THR A 132 38.79 12.91 -2.22
N LYS A 133 38.78 11.88 -3.09
CA LYS A 133 38.28 11.99 -4.47
C LYS A 133 36.79 12.35 -4.52
N ILE A 134 35.97 11.73 -3.66
CA ILE A 134 34.52 12.01 -3.58
C ILE A 134 34.27 13.42 -3.04
N ALA A 135 34.97 13.82 -1.97
CA ALA A 135 34.86 15.14 -1.37
C ALA A 135 35.23 16.25 -2.36
N ASN A 136 36.33 16.09 -3.12
CA ASN A 136 36.73 17.03 -4.16
C ASN A 136 35.71 17.11 -5.29
N LYS A 137 35.15 15.98 -5.75
CA LYS A 137 34.09 15.96 -6.77
C LYS A 137 32.85 16.75 -6.32
N ARG A 138 32.45 16.60 -5.05
CA ARG A 138 31.30 17.32 -4.47
C ARG A 138 31.56 18.82 -4.30
N ALA A 139 32.79 19.21 -3.95
CA ALA A 139 33.19 20.62 -3.84
C ALA A 139 33.18 21.34 -5.20
N ILE A 140 33.55 20.66 -6.30
CA ILE A 140 33.50 21.22 -7.65
C ILE A 140 32.05 21.50 -8.08
N THR A 141 31.14 20.55 -7.86
CA THR A 141 29.71 20.71 -8.21
C THR A 141 28.98 21.79 -7.40
N SER A 142 29.52 22.20 -6.25
CA SER A 142 28.96 23.29 -5.45
C SER A 142 29.45 24.68 -5.87
N LYS A 143 30.57 24.78 -6.60
CA LYS A 143 31.11 26.05 -7.12
C LYS A 143 30.49 26.47 -8.46
N GLU A 144 29.96 25.52 -9.23
CA GLU A 144 29.35 25.76 -10.55
C GLU A 144 27.90 26.29 -10.47
N LYS A 145 27.32 26.35 -9.27
CA LYS A 145 25.96 26.87 -9.00
C LYS A 145 25.94 28.30 -8.44
N ILE A 146 27.07 29.01 -8.45
CA ILE A 146 27.17 30.42 -8.05
C ILE A 146 27.43 31.26 -9.29
#